data_AF-A0A8T9QGM3-F1
#
_entry.id   AF-A0A8T9QGM3-F1
#
_cell.length_a   1.000
_cell.length_b   1.000
_cell.length_c   1.000
_cell.angle_alpha   90.00
_cell.angle_beta   90.00
_cell.angle_gamma   90.00
#
_symmetry.space_group_name_H-M   'P 1'
#
loop_
_entity.id
_entity.type
_entity.pdbx_description
1 polymer ?
#
loop_
_entity_poly.entity_id
_entity_poly.type
_entity_poly.pdbx_seq_one_letter_code
_entity_poly.pdbx_strand_id
1 'polypeptide(L)' 'MGITGVGSSLNLKGDWNESKGKLKQQYAQLTDEDLEYSEGKGDELIGRLQTKLGKGKREITKLLNDL' A
#
# COMPACT_ATOMS: atom_id res chain seq x y z
N MET A 1 -21.04 21.42 -6.77
CA MET A 1 -20.20 21.22 -5.58
C MET A 1 -20.29 19.76 -5.20
N GLY A 2 -19.19 19.02 -5.28
CA GLY A 2 -19.06 17.64 -4.79
C GLY A 2 -19.75 16.55 -5.61
N ILE A 3 -19.09 16.09 -6.68
CA ILE A 3 -19.40 14.80 -7.29
C ILE A 3 -19.32 13.69 -6.23
N THR A 4 -20.39 12.92 -6.08
CA THR A 4 -20.40 11.66 -5.31
C THR A 4 -20.60 10.52 -6.31
N GLY A 5 -19.80 9.46 -6.16
CA GLY A 5 -19.98 8.22 -6.91
C GLY A 5 -18.77 7.78 -7.72
N VAL A 6 -17.67 7.42 -7.06
CA VAL A 6 -16.79 6.37 -7.60
C VAL A 6 -17.24 5.07 -6.96
N GLY A 7 -17.92 4.27 -7.77
CA GLY A 7 -18.28 2.89 -7.48
C GLY A 7 -17.06 1.99 -7.59
N SER A 8 -16.88 1.19 -6.55
CA SER A 8 -16.19 -0.08 -6.44
C SER A 8 -15.74 -0.72 -7.76
N SER A 9 -14.49 -0.49 -8.14
CA SER A 9 -13.73 -1.42 -8.98
C SER A 9 -12.32 -1.45 -8.42
N LEU A 10 -11.96 -2.54 -7.75
CA LEU A 10 -10.61 -2.81 -7.25
C LEU A 10 -9.67 -2.93 -8.45
N ASN A 11 -9.26 -1.79 -8.97
CA ASN A 11 -8.18 -1.64 -9.92
C ASN A 11 -6.95 -1.45 -9.04
N LEU A 12 -6.26 -2.53 -8.68
CA LEU A 12 -5.03 -2.49 -7.87
C LEU A 12 -3.99 -1.46 -8.36
N LYS A 13 -4.06 -1.02 -9.63
CA LYS A 13 -3.25 0.09 -10.17
C LYS A 13 -3.73 1.49 -9.77
N GLY A 14 -5.04 1.70 -9.62
CA GLY A 14 -5.68 2.91 -9.13
C GLY A 14 -5.74 2.98 -7.60
N ASP A 15 -6.12 1.88 -6.95
CA ASP A 15 -6.25 1.78 -5.50
C ASP A 15 -4.90 1.84 -4.78
N TRP A 16 -3.83 1.23 -5.33
CA TRP A 16 -2.52 1.21 -4.68
C TRP A 16 -1.97 2.62 -4.41
N ASN A 17 -2.25 3.58 -5.30
CA ASN A 17 -1.77 4.94 -5.14
C ASN A 17 -2.45 5.66 -3.96
N GLU A 18 -3.67 5.26 -3.60
CA GLU A 18 -4.35 5.71 -2.39
C GLU A 18 -3.89 4.93 -1.15
N SER A 19 -3.82 3.59 -1.25
CA SER A 19 -3.35 2.71 -0.16
C SER A 19 -1.93 3.09 0.28
N LYS A 20 -1.03 3.42 -0.65
CA LYS A 20 0.33 3.91 -0.32
C LYS A 20 0.28 5.27 0.37
N GLY A 21 -0.62 6.16 -0.03
CA GLY A 21 -0.80 7.46 0.61
C GLY A 21 -1.20 7.32 2.07
N LYS A 22 -2.20 6.46 2.33
CA LYS A 22 -2.64 6.09 3.69
C LYS A 22 -1.51 5.45 4.49
N LEU A 23 -0.73 4.54 3.89
CA LEU A 23 0.43 3.92 4.54
C LEU A 23 1.50 4.94 4.94
N LYS A 24 1.83 5.90 4.06
CA LYS A 24 2.78 6.98 4.41
C LYS A 24 2.26 7.86 5.54
N GLN A 25 0.96 8.15 5.55
CA GLN A 25 0.36 8.94 6.62
C GLN A 25 0.34 8.20 7.97
N GLN A 26 0.09 6.89 7.96
CA GLN A 26 0.11 6.05 9.17
C GLN A 26 1.54 5.76 9.65
N TYR A 27 2.47 5.58 8.72
CA TYR A 27 3.84 5.19 8.97
C TYR A 27 4.81 6.21 8.37
N ALA A 28 5.18 7.22 9.15
CA ALA A 28 6.13 8.25 8.74
C ALA A 28 7.53 7.72 8.35
N GLN A 29 7.84 6.47 8.71
CA GLN A 29 9.07 5.77 8.32
C GLN A 29 9.04 5.19 6.89
N LEU A 30 7.86 5.11 6.27
CA LEU A 30 7.71 4.62 4.90
C LEU A 30 7.83 5.77 3.90
N THR A 31 8.65 5.58 2.87
CA THR A 31 8.77 6.53 1.76
C THR A 31 8.01 6.06 0.52
N ASP A 32 7.86 6.94 -0.47
CA ASP A 32 7.26 6.57 -1.77
C ASP A 32 8.03 5.43 -2.44
N GLU A 33 9.35 5.37 -2.27
CA GLU A 33 10.22 4.33 -2.81
C GLU A 33 10.00 2.96 -2.15
N ASP A 34 9.71 2.94 -0.85
CA ASP A 34 9.42 1.71 -0.11
C ASP A 34 8.04 1.14 -0.49
N LEU A 35 7.13 2.02 -0.89
CA LEU A 35 5.77 1.70 -1.30
C LEU A 35 5.62 1.67 -2.82
N GLU A 36 6.73 1.68 -3.56
CA GLU A 36 6.72 1.56 -5.00
C GLU A 36 6.36 0.12 -5.38
N TYR A 37 5.13 -0.06 -5.87
CA TYR A 37 4.69 -1.33 -6.41
C TYR A 37 4.90 -1.36 -7.93
N SER A 38 5.66 -2.35 -8.38
CA SER A 38 5.72 -2.74 -9.79
C SER A 38 4.93 -4.03 -10.00
N GLU A 39 4.23 -4.14 -11.12
CA GLU A 39 3.45 -5.33 -11.47
C GLU A 39 4.36 -6.58 -11.45
N GLY A 40 3.98 -7.59 -10.67
CA GLY A 40 4.78 -8.81 -10.46
C GLY A 40 5.86 -8.72 -9.38
N LYS A 41 6.07 -7.55 -8.75
CA LYS A 41 7.05 -7.35 -7.65
C LYS A 41 6.43 -7.30 -6.25
N GLY A 42 5.29 -7.95 -6.03
CA GLY A 42 4.61 -7.97 -4.74
C GLY A 42 5.49 -8.48 -3.59
N ASP A 43 6.25 -9.56 -3.82
CA ASP A 43 7.15 -10.10 -2.79
C ASP A 43 8.32 -9.14 -2.45
N GLU A 44 8.83 -8.37 -3.41
CA GLU A 44 9.89 -7.38 -3.18
C GLU A 44 9.36 -6.23 -2.31
N LEU A 45 8.16 -5.73 -2.62
CA LEU A 45 7.48 -4.72 -1.81
C LEU A 45 7.27 -5.21 -0.38
N ILE A 46 6.76 -6.44 -0.21
CA ILE A 46 6.55 -7.01 1.11
C ILE A 46 7.88 -7.12 1.87
N GLY A 47 8.96 -7.59 1.24
CA GLY A 47 10.28 -7.67 1.88
C GLY A 47 10.83 -6.31 2.35
N ARG A 48 10.64 -5.26 1.53
CA ARG A 48 11.01 -3.89 1.92
C ARG A 48 10.20 -3.41 3.12
N LEU A 49 8.88 -3.59 3.09
CA LEU A 49 7.99 -3.22 4.18
C LEU A 49 8.28 -3.98 5.46
N GLN A 50 8.61 -5.28 5.38
CA GLN A 50 9.03 -6.07 6.54
C GLN A 50 10.29 -5.47 7.18
N THR A 51 11.27 -5.09 6.37
CA THR A 51 12.53 -4.51 6.84
C THR A 51 12.32 -3.12 7.44
N LYS A 52 11.50 -2.28 6.79
CA LYS A 52 11.23 -0.91 7.22
C LYS A 52 10.37 -0.83 8.47
N LEU A 53 9.30 -1.61 8.52
CA LEU A 53 8.36 -1.64 9.64
C LEU A 53 8.79 -2.58 10.76
N GLY A 54 9.76 -3.46 10.52
CA GLY A 54 10.16 -4.51 11.45
C GLY A 54 9.05 -5.54 11.71
N LYS A 55 8.09 -5.65 10.80
CA LYS A 55 6.90 -6.50 10.93
C LYS A 55 7.04 -7.79 10.14
N GLY A 56 6.35 -8.83 10.58
CA GLY A 56 6.29 -10.10 9.85
C GLY A 56 5.50 -9.97 8.54
N LYS A 57 5.78 -10.85 7.56
CA LYS A 57 5.09 -10.94 6.27
C LYS A 57 3.56 -10.90 6.42
N ARG A 58 3.02 -11.66 7.39
CA ARG A 58 1.57 -11.69 7.69
C ARG A 58 1.00 -10.33 8.06
N GLU A 59 1.68 -9.55 8.89
CA GLU A 59 1.22 -8.21 9.30
C GLU A 59 1.23 -7.26 8.13
N ILE A 60 2.28 -7.30 7.31
CA ILE A 60 2.37 -6.50 6.09
C ILE A 60 1.22 -6.86 5.14
N THR A 61 1.04 -8.15 4.83
CA THR A 61 -0.06 -8.60 3.97
C THR A 61 -1.42 -8.17 4.53
N LYS A 62 -1.62 -8.20 5.86
CA LYS A 62 -2.85 -7.72 6.47
C LYS A 62 -3.03 -6.21 6.28
N LEU A 63 -1.99 -5.42 6.50
CA LEU A 63 -2.00 -3.98 6.26
C LEU A 63 -2.37 -3.66 4.81
N LEU A 64 -1.77 -4.36 3.85
CA LEU A 64 -2.08 -4.15 2.43
C LEU A 64 -3.51 -4.55 2.05
N ASN A 65 -4.12 -5.52 2.75
CA ASN A 65 -5.51 -5.93 2.51
C ASN A 65 -6.54 -5.04 3.23
N ASP A 66 -6.14 -4.31 4.26
CA ASP A 66 -7.04 -3.47 5.07
C ASP A 66 -7.23 -2.06 4.46
N LEU A 67 -6.42 -1.70 3.47
CA LEU A 67 -6.36 -0.36 2.85
C LEU A 67 -7.24 -0.22 1.61
#